data_AF-A0A937NMU7-F1
#
_entry.id   AF-A0A937NMU7-F1
#
_cell.length_a   1.000
_cell.length_b   1.000
_cell.length_c   1.000
_cell.angle_alpha   90.00
_cell.angle_beta   90.00
_cell.angle_gamma   90.00
#
_symmetry.space_group_name_H-M   'P 1'
#
loop_
_entity.id
_entity.type
_entity.pdbx_description
1 polymer ?
#
loop_
_entity_poly.entity_id
_entity_poly.type
_entity_poly.pdbx_seq_one_letter_code
_entity_poly.pdbx_strand_id
1 'polypeptide(L)'
;MSQELLKDGGFEADWGEEKSHRTLIFPKDKEPYEKDVGNIFTPPNWITWFYHDPGTWDQPEVRDAWKSGDPRRVHSGQKGMLLFTFWRRHDAGFLQQVQVTPGTKVRLTAWAHAWSNWHDGAHPDDPRWSDGPGYEAGFALEGDVQGDNWRNFTFYVGIDPTGGTNPFADTVVWGQGAHIYNKYAQVPAAEATAQATVVTVFLRSKTLWPFKHNDAYWDDASLVVMNGEPPKAAITFEPAQPKTGDKVMVTISSTGDFADVDLIVTGPDGAGVAVSGPQAGVTGGQYLWQWTFTAEKVGTYRACFTADGGALTPAEGTVVVGASPEPEWAPPRVPYARTYVLLPQDAGRVWPQAVLNSGKWEERHWTIGSSADDAGAGPKDRTVIAVNPGKWPGDLRAFFQQYYPGIKYVPVEAASPRELETKLRAL
;
A
#
# COMPACT_ATOMS: atom_id res chain seq x y z
N MET A 1 -4.01 -6.82 -1.85
CA MET A 1 -3.72 -8.27 -1.81
C MET A 1 -3.98 -8.78 -0.39
N SER A 2 -4.35 -10.05 -0.19
CA SER A 2 -4.46 -10.62 1.17
C SER A 2 -3.07 -10.75 1.78
N GLN A 3 -2.84 -10.23 2.99
CA GLN A 3 -1.56 -10.40 3.69
C GLN A 3 -1.34 -11.89 3.96
N GLU A 4 -0.25 -12.46 3.45
CA GLU A 4 0.18 -13.84 3.78
C GLU A 4 0.88 -13.84 5.14
N LEU A 5 0.35 -14.62 6.09
CA LEU A 5 0.94 -14.84 7.43
C LEU A 5 1.79 -16.12 7.48
N LEU A 6 1.49 -17.07 6.60
CA LEU A 6 2.25 -18.29 6.36
C LEU A 6 2.25 -18.56 4.85
N LYS A 7 3.42 -18.76 4.26
CA LYS A 7 3.59 -19.17 2.87
C LYS A 7 4.62 -20.28 2.82
N ASP A 8 4.24 -21.44 2.28
CA ASP A 8 5.16 -22.56 2.03
C ASP A 8 6.00 -22.88 3.26
N GLY A 9 5.33 -23.17 4.37
CA GLY A 9 5.80 -22.94 5.75
C GLY A 9 7.00 -23.75 6.24
N GLY A 10 8.12 -23.81 5.51
CA GLY A 10 9.36 -24.49 5.91
C GLY A 10 9.58 -25.85 5.21
N PHE A 11 8.77 -26.21 4.21
CA PHE A 11 8.91 -27.50 3.53
C PHE A 11 10.19 -27.54 2.70
N GLU A 12 10.55 -26.43 2.05
CA GLU A 12 11.79 -26.29 1.29
C GLU A 12 13.04 -26.07 2.16
N ALA A 13 12.91 -25.90 3.48
CA ALA A 13 14.06 -25.70 4.37
C ALA A 13 14.97 -26.94 4.42
N ASP A 14 16.25 -26.77 4.77
CA ASP A 14 17.11 -27.93 5.07
C ASP A 14 16.74 -28.50 6.44
N TRP A 15 16.06 -29.64 6.43
CA TRP A 15 15.65 -30.33 7.64
C TRP A 15 16.88 -30.91 8.38
N GLY A 16 18.02 -31.13 7.71
CA GLY A 16 19.24 -31.63 8.34
C GLY A 16 19.76 -30.73 9.47
N GLU A 17 19.61 -29.41 9.33
CA GLU A 17 20.14 -28.41 10.28
C GLU A 17 19.10 -28.02 11.35
N GLU A 18 17.80 -28.06 11.03
CA GLU A 18 16.74 -27.49 11.87
C GLU A 18 15.52 -28.43 12.09
N LYS A 19 15.59 -29.72 11.70
CA LYS A 19 14.45 -30.66 11.92
C LYS A 19 14.16 -30.91 13.38
N SER A 20 12.88 -31.11 13.63
CA SER A 20 12.36 -31.47 14.94
C SER A 20 11.86 -32.92 14.95
N HIS A 21 12.32 -33.67 15.96
CA HIS A 21 11.75 -34.97 16.36
C HIS A 21 10.61 -34.83 17.36
N ARG A 22 10.36 -33.61 17.82
CA ARG A 22 9.35 -33.28 18.82
C ARG A 22 7.97 -33.60 18.28
N THR A 23 7.27 -34.44 19.02
CA THR A 23 5.94 -34.91 18.66
C THR A 23 4.98 -34.68 19.83
N LEU A 24 3.80 -34.16 19.55
CA LEU A 24 2.72 -34.02 20.52
C LEU A 24 1.78 -35.24 20.42
N ILE A 25 1.77 -36.06 21.46
CA ILE A 25 1.06 -37.34 21.47
C ILE A 25 -0.23 -37.19 22.28
N PHE A 26 -1.35 -37.59 21.68
CA PHE A 26 -2.67 -37.59 22.31
C PHE A 26 -3.10 -39.02 22.60
N PRO A 27 -2.68 -39.62 23.72
CA PRO A 27 -3.10 -40.96 24.10
C PRO A 27 -4.58 -41.01 24.44
N LYS A 28 -5.24 -42.10 24.06
CA LYS A 28 -6.61 -42.40 24.49
C LYS A 28 -6.71 -42.43 26.00
N ASP A 29 -7.73 -41.75 26.52
CA ASP A 29 -8.10 -41.71 27.95
C ASP A 29 -6.97 -41.24 28.89
N LYS A 30 -6.00 -40.47 28.37
CA LYS A 30 -4.85 -39.95 29.13
C LYS A 30 -4.50 -38.54 28.67
N GLU A 31 -3.77 -37.83 29.53
CA GLU A 31 -3.29 -36.49 29.21
C GLU A 31 -2.29 -36.50 28.04
N PRO A 32 -2.37 -35.51 27.13
CA PRO A 32 -1.38 -35.32 26.09
C PRO A 32 0.02 -35.07 26.64
N TYR A 33 1.04 -35.51 25.92
CA TYR A 33 2.42 -35.28 26.30
C TYR A 33 3.32 -35.15 25.07
N GLU A 34 4.46 -34.50 25.27
CA GLU A 34 5.47 -34.34 24.22
C GLU A 34 6.56 -35.38 24.34
N LYS A 35 7.07 -35.83 23.19
CA LYS A 35 8.18 -36.78 23.13
C LYS A 35 8.95 -36.64 21.82
N ASP A 36 10.26 -36.84 21.88
CA ASP A 36 11.07 -37.03 20.67
C ASP A 36 10.90 -38.44 20.12
N VAL A 37 10.58 -38.53 18.84
CA VAL A 37 10.35 -39.78 18.11
C VAL A 37 11.31 -39.85 16.93
N GLY A 38 12.23 -40.81 16.98
CA GLY A 38 13.39 -40.86 16.07
C GLY A 38 13.08 -41.03 14.57
N ASN A 39 11.88 -41.53 14.22
CA ASN A 39 11.41 -41.68 12.84
C ASN A 39 10.36 -40.63 12.43
N ILE A 40 10.24 -39.55 13.20
CA ILE A 40 9.47 -38.36 12.83
C ILE A 40 10.46 -37.23 12.56
N PHE A 41 10.60 -36.87 11.29
CA PHE A 41 11.41 -35.75 10.84
C PHE A 41 10.47 -34.62 10.41
N THR A 42 10.25 -33.63 11.26
CA THR A 42 9.33 -32.51 10.99
C THR A 42 10.11 -31.27 10.57
N PRO A 43 9.64 -30.46 9.59
CA PRO A 43 10.27 -29.20 9.24
C PRO A 43 10.35 -28.23 10.43
N PRO A 44 11.23 -27.22 10.35
CA PRO A 44 11.30 -26.14 11.34
C PRO A 44 9.93 -25.48 11.53
N ASN A 45 9.65 -25.02 12.75
CA ASN A 45 8.40 -24.36 13.16
C ASN A 45 7.13 -25.22 13.14
N TRP A 46 7.18 -26.45 12.63
CA TRP A 46 6.09 -27.41 12.72
C TRP A 46 6.33 -28.43 13.82
N ILE A 47 5.24 -28.92 14.40
CA ILE A 47 5.21 -30.06 15.33
C ILE A 47 4.31 -31.13 14.73
N THR A 48 4.81 -32.36 14.65
CA THR A 48 3.97 -33.51 14.31
C THR A 48 3.10 -33.86 15.52
N TRP A 49 1.85 -34.22 15.29
CA TRP A 49 0.96 -34.74 16.32
C TRP A 49 0.23 -36.00 15.84
N PHE A 50 -0.15 -36.85 16.79
CA PHE A 50 -1.03 -38.00 16.48
C PHE A 50 -1.87 -38.41 17.68
N TYR A 51 -3.07 -38.91 17.40
CA TYR A 51 -3.88 -39.63 18.38
C TYR A 51 -3.40 -41.07 18.52
N HIS A 52 -3.23 -41.52 19.75
CA HIS A 52 -2.71 -42.84 20.05
C HIS A 52 -3.75 -43.69 20.80
N ASP A 53 -4.43 -44.55 20.05
CA ASP A 53 -5.27 -45.64 20.57
C ASP A 53 -4.69 -46.95 20.04
N PRO A 54 -3.83 -47.63 20.83
CA PRO A 54 -3.07 -48.79 20.35
C PRO A 54 -3.93 -49.83 19.62
N GLY A 55 -3.50 -50.22 18.40
CA GLY A 55 -4.25 -51.15 17.55
C GLY A 55 -5.44 -50.54 16.81
N THR A 56 -5.79 -49.28 17.13
CA THR A 56 -6.75 -48.47 16.37
C THR A 56 -6.04 -47.40 15.56
N TRP A 57 -5.38 -46.44 16.22
CA TRP A 57 -4.56 -45.40 15.62
C TRP A 57 -3.19 -45.38 16.29
N ASP A 58 -2.15 -45.58 15.49
CA ASP A 58 -0.80 -45.79 15.97
C ASP A 58 0.16 -44.70 15.48
N GLN A 59 1.35 -44.67 16.08
CA GLN A 59 2.42 -43.73 15.75
C GLN A 59 2.74 -43.74 14.25
N PRO A 60 2.66 -42.59 13.55
CA PRO A 60 3.09 -42.46 12.17
C PRO A 60 4.60 -42.34 12.07
N GLU A 61 5.09 -42.34 10.83
CA GLU A 61 6.43 -41.91 10.46
C GLU A 61 6.32 -40.66 9.59
N VAL A 62 7.30 -39.76 9.70
CA VAL A 62 7.30 -38.51 8.93
C VAL A 62 8.67 -38.31 8.33
N ARG A 63 8.72 -37.98 7.04
CA ARG A 63 9.95 -37.59 6.32
C ARG A 63 9.62 -36.66 5.18
N ASP A 64 10.65 -36.11 4.55
CA ASP A 64 10.50 -35.35 3.32
C ASP A 64 10.27 -36.28 2.11
N ALA A 65 9.49 -35.77 1.15
CA ALA A 65 9.30 -36.37 -0.16
C ALA A 65 10.00 -35.48 -1.20
N TRP A 66 11.05 -35.99 -1.84
CA TRP A 66 11.83 -35.22 -2.81
C TRP A 66 11.30 -35.41 -4.23
N LYS A 67 11.21 -34.30 -4.96
CA LYS A 67 10.82 -34.26 -6.38
C LYS A 67 11.75 -35.07 -7.27
N SER A 68 13.03 -35.15 -6.91
CA SER A 68 14.03 -35.98 -7.59
C SER A 68 13.79 -37.48 -7.42
N GLY A 69 13.12 -37.90 -6.35
CA GLY A 69 12.73 -39.29 -6.11
C GLY A 69 11.43 -39.66 -6.82
N ASP A 70 10.38 -38.85 -6.65
CA ASP A 70 9.14 -38.97 -7.41
C ASP A 70 8.45 -37.60 -7.53
N PRO A 71 8.41 -36.99 -8.73
CA PRO A 71 7.86 -35.66 -8.91
C PRO A 71 6.35 -35.58 -8.69
N ARG A 72 5.65 -36.72 -8.58
CA ARG A 72 4.21 -36.74 -8.29
C ARG A 72 3.91 -36.54 -6.81
N ARG A 73 4.92 -36.68 -5.94
CA ARG A 73 4.80 -36.58 -4.47
C ARG A 73 5.18 -35.21 -3.93
N VAL A 74 5.25 -34.23 -4.84
CA VAL A 74 5.59 -32.84 -4.58
C VAL A 74 4.69 -31.98 -5.48
N HIS A 75 4.02 -30.99 -4.92
CA HIS A 75 3.15 -30.07 -5.66
C HIS A 75 3.96 -28.89 -6.21
N SER A 76 4.78 -28.26 -5.37
CA SER A 76 5.61 -27.11 -5.72
C SER A 76 7.03 -27.26 -5.17
N GLY A 77 7.96 -26.39 -5.57
CA GLY A 77 9.35 -26.47 -5.07
C GLY A 77 10.10 -27.77 -5.41
N GLN A 78 10.94 -28.22 -4.47
CA GLN A 78 11.78 -29.42 -4.54
C GLN A 78 11.33 -30.55 -3.62
N LYS A 79 10.61 -30.25 -2.53
CA LYS A 79 10.16 -31.29 -1.59
C LYS A 79 8.91 -30.92 -0.78
N GLY A 80 8.11 -31.94 -0.47
CA GLY A 80 6.95 -31.83 0.42
C GLY A 80 7.07 -32.69 1.66
N MET A 81 6.03 -32.69 2.50
CA MET A 81 5.93 -33.53 3.69
C MET A 81 5.23 -34.85 3.38
N LEU A 82 5.80 -35.95 3.89
CA LEU A 82 5.16 -37.28 3.87
C LEU A 82 4.93 -37.74 5.31
N LEU A 83 3.67 -37.97 5.67
CA LEU A 83 3.25 -38.71 6.85
C LEU A 83 2.76 -40.08 6.41
N PHE A 84 3.27 -41.16 6.98
CA PHE A 84 2.81 -42.49 6.60
C PHE A 84 2.71 -43.48 7.75
N THR A 85 1.90 -44.50 7.53
CA THR A 85 1.78 -45.67 8.40
C THR A 85 1.79 -46.94 7.56
N PHE A 86 2.60 -47.92 7.95
CA PHE A 86 2.65 -49.24 7.31
C PHE A 86 1.81 -50.23 8.12
N TRP A 87 0.80 -50.85 7.50
CA TRP A 87 -0.17 -51.79 8.13
C TRP A 87 -0.94 -51.25 9.33
N ARG A 88 -1.04 -49.92 9.45
CA ARG A 88 -1.64 -49.25 10.59
C ARG A 88 -2.51 -48.09 10.11
N ARG A 89 -3.42 -47.66 10.97
CA ARG A 89 -4.16 -46.42 10.77
C ARG A 89 -3.50 -45.30 11.55
N HIS A 90 -3.79 -44.08 11.14
CA HIS A 90 -3.42 -42.86 11.83
C HIS A 90 -4.59 -41.88 11.85
N ASP A 91 -4.61 -41.08 12.90
CA ASP A 91 -5.34 -39.82 12.98
C ASP A 91 -4.29 -38.81 13.48
N ALA A 92 -3.67 -38.12 12.52
CA ALA A 92 -2.39 -37.47 12.74
C ALA A 92 -2.20 -36.29 11.78
N GLY A 93 -1.18 -35.50 12.05
CA GLY A 93 -0.77 -34.45 11.13
C GLY A 93 0.20 -33.49 11.78
N PHE A 94 0.04 -32.22 11.47
CA PHE A 94 1.02 -31.18 11.79
C PHE A 94 0.34 -29.96 12.39
N LEU A 95 1.04 -29.25 13.27
CA LEU A 95 0.60 -27.97 13.80
C LEU A 95 1.72 -26.94 13.75
N GLN A 96 1.33 -25.68 13.61
CA GLN A 96 2.21 -24.52 13.73
C GLN A 96 1.44 -23.36 14.36
N GLN A 97 2.11 -22.61 15.24
CA GLN A 97 1.57 -21.40 15.84
C GLN A 97 2.05 -20.18 15.04
N VAL A 98 1.12 -19.32 14.64
CA VAL A 98 1.37 -18.15 13.78
C VAL A 98 0.89 -16.88 14.47
N GLN A 99 1.75 -15.86 14.53
CA GLN A 99 1.41 -14.57 15.12
C GLN A 99 0.36 -13.84 14.27
N VAL A 100 -0.62 -13.21 14.93
CA VAL A 100 -1.73 -12.52 14.28
C VAL A 100 -2.33 -11.48 15.23
N THR A 101 -2.93 -10.41 14.71
CA THR A 101 -3.68 -9.46 15.54
C THR A 101 -5.05 -10.05 15.93
N PRO A 102 -5.46 -10.02 17.22
CA PRO A 102 -6.82 -10.41 17.60
C PRO A 102 -7.88 -9.66 16.80
N GLY A 103 -8.99 -10.32 16.46
CA GLY A 103 -10.05 -9.79 15.59
C GLY A 103 -9.80 -9.95 14.09
N THR A 104 -8.60 -10.36 13.67
CA THR A 104 -8.28 -10.63 12.27
C THR A 104 -8.98 -11.89 11.77
N LYS A 105 -9.72 -11.79 10.65
CA LYS A 105 -10.23 -12.98 9.96
C LYS A 105 -9.10 -13.59 9.13
N VAL A 106 -8.88 -14.89 9.25
CA VAL A 106 -7.85 -15.64 8.54
C VAL A 106 -8.45 -16.83 7.79
N ARG A 107 -7.78 -17.26 6.72
CA ARG A 107 -8.10 -18.47 5.94
C ARG A 107 -6.86 -19.33 5.79
N LEU A 108 -6.99 -20.60 6.13
CA LEU A 108 -5.97 -21.62 5.98
C LEU A 108 -6.30 -22.51 4.78
N THR A 109 -5.29 -22.77 3.95
CA THR A 109 -5.33 -23.75 2.86
C THR A 109 -4.06 -24.59 2.86
N ALA A 110 -4.12 -25.81 2.33
CA ALA A 110 -2.96 -26.63 2.02
C ALA A 110 -3.29 -27.56 0.86
N TRP A 111 -2.26 -28.02 0.15
CA TRP A 111 -2.39 -29.03 -0.89
C TRP A 111 -2.03 -30.40 -0.32
N ALA A 112 -2.83 -31.40 -0.66
CA ALA A 112 -2.56 -32.77 -0.21
C ALA A 112 -2.95 -33.78 -1.28
N HIS A 113 -2.38 -34.98 -1.17
CA HIS A 113 -2.95 -36.20 -1.75
C HIS A 113 -2.46 -37.44 -1.02
N ALA A 114 -3.21 -38.54 -1.18
CA ALA A 114 -2.84 -39.84 -0.65
C ALA A 114 -2.27 -40.78 -1.72
N TRP A 115 -1.45 -41.72 -1.26
CA TRP A 115 -1.35 -43.06 -1.83
C TRP A 115 -1.85 -44.07 -0.80
N SER A 116 -2.79 -44.90 -1.22
CA SER A 116 -3.45 -45.84 -0.32
C SER A 116 -3.63 -47.18 -0.99
N ASN A 117 -2.86 -48.18 -0.59
CA ASN A 117 -2.74 -49.43 -1.32
C ASN A 117 -2.88 -50.64 -0.39
N TRP A 118 -3.87 -51.46 -0.69
CA TRP A 118 -4.19 -52.69 -0.02
C TRP A 118 -3.41 -53.86 -0.62
N HIS A 119 -2.80 -54.65 0.23
CA HIS A 119 -1.93 -55.74 -0.19
C HIS A 119 -2.64 -56.90 -0.92
N ASP A 120 -3.92 -57.11 -0.66
CA ASP A 120 -4.74 -58.09 -1.39
C ASP A 120 -5.63 -57.40 -2.44
N GLY A 121 -5.34 -56.13 -2.75
CA GLY A 121 -6.04 -55.37 -3.79
C GLY A 121 -5.66 -55.83 -5.19
N ALA A 122 -6.24 -55.18 -6.20
CA ALA A 122 -6.01 -55.53 -7.60
C ALA A 122 -4.56 -55.25 -8.07
N HIS A 123 -3.88 -54.30 -7.44
CA HIS A 123 -2.54 -53.84 -7.83
C HIS A 123 -1.66 -53.61 -6.58
N PRO A 124 -1.26 -54.68 -5.88
CA PRO A 124 -0.51 -54.55 -4.63
C PRO A 124 0.86 -53.93 -4.86
N ASP A 125 1.26 -53.03 -3.97
CA ASP A 125 2.53 -52.28 -3.99
C ASP A 125 2.76 -51.39 -5.23
N ASP A 126 1.77 -51.20 -6.11
CA ASP A 126 1.89 -50.29 -7.24
C ASP A 126 1.83 -48.83 -6.76
N PRO A 127 2.92 -48.04 -6.91
CA PRO A 127 2.98 -46.65 -6.43
C PRO A 127 2.10 -45.68 -7.23
N ARG A 128 1.39 -46.16 -8.26
CA ARG A 128 0.45 -45.37 -9.07
C ARG A 128 -1.01 -45.73 -8.79
N TRP A 129 -1.25 -46.82 -8.06
CA TRP A 129 -2.60 -47.30 -7.76
C TRP A 129 -2.97 -46.99 -6.31
N SER A 130 -4.10 -46.32 -6.15
CA SER A 130 -4.78 -46.25 -4.86
C SER A 130 -6.10 -47.02 -4.90
N ASP A 131 -6.39 -47.81 -3.88
CA ASP A 131 -7.70 -48.43 -3.70
C ASP A 131 -8.76 -47.33 -3.51
N GLY A 132 -9.80 -47.41 -4.34
CA GLY A 132 -10.77 -46.34 -4.52
C GLY A 132 -10.73 -45.79 -5.95
N PRO A 133 -9.89 -44.80 -6.26
CA PRO A 133 -9.82 -44.18 -7.59
C PRO A 133 -9.00 -44.98 -8.63
N GLY A 134 -8.31 -46.04 -8.22
CA GLY A 134 -7.43 -46.81 -9.09
C GLY A 134 -6.21 -45.99 -9.53
N TYR A 135 -5.99 -45.87 -10.83
CA TYR A 135 -4.91 -45.06 -11.42
C TYR A 135 -5.26 -43.57 -11.59
N GLU A 136 -6.54 -43.21 -11.45
CA GLU A 136 -7.02 -41.85 -11.74
C GLU A 136 -6.75 -40.90 -10.57
N ALA A 137 -6.76 -39.59 -10.86
CA ALA A 137 -6.82 -38.58 -9.81
C ALA A 137 -8.17 -38.67 -9.09
N GLY A 138 -8.14 -38.72 -7.76
CA GLY A 138 -9.34 -38.80 -6.94
C GLY A 138 -9.56 -37.51 -6.14
N PHE A 139 -10.78 -36.96 -6.20
CA PHE A 139 -11.26 -35.92 -5.31
C PHE A 139 -12.73 -36.17 -4.99
N ALA A 140 -13.07 -36.24 -3.71
CA ALA A 140 -14.44 -36.22 -3.23
C ALA A 140 -14.50 -35.51 -1.88
N LEU A 141 -15.57 -34.75 -1.62
CA LEU A 141 -15.78 -34.19 -0.29
C LEU A 141 -16.17 -35.32 0.68
N GLU A 142 -15.82 -35.16 1.95
CA GLU A 142 -16.24 -36.10 2.98
C GLU A 142 -17.78 -36.18 3.02
N GLY A 143 -18.30 -37.38 2.84
CA GLY A 143 -19.73 -37.65 2.70
C GLY A 143 -20.19 -37.91 1.25
N ASP A 144 -19.43 -37.49 0.24
CA ASP A 144 -19.81 -37.52 -1.18
C ASP A 144 -19.08 -38.62 -1.98
N VAL A 145 -18.92 -39.81 -1.41
CA VAL A 145 -18.17 -40.92 -2.03
C VAL A 145 -19.05 -41.99 -2.65
N GLN A 146 -18.57 -42.61 -3.74
CA GLN A 146 -19.30 -43.62 -4.51
C GLN A 146 -19.11 -45.07 -4.02
N GLY A 147 -18.31 -45.29 -2.97
CA GLY A 147 -18.03 -46.62 -2.42
C GLY A 147 -17.03 -46.59 -1.27
N ASP A 148 -16.93 -47.69 -0.52
CA ASP A 148 -16.15 -47.70 0.72
C ASP A 148 -14.67 -47.41 0.51
N ASN A 149 -14.00 -47.98 -0.49
CA ASN A 149 -12.55 -47.80 -0.67
C ASN A 149 -12.10 -46.32 -0.77
N TRP A 150 -12.96 -45.42 -1.28
CA TRP A 150 -12.70 -43.98 -1.33
C TRP A 150 -12.60 -43.30 0.05
N ARG A 151 -13.14 -43.93 1.09
CA ARG A 151 -13.21 -43.37 2.44
C ARG A 151 -11.94 -43.59 3.24
N ASN A 152 -10.92 -44.24 2.65
CA ASN A 152 -9.79 -44.63 3.47
C ASN A 152 -9.08 -43.39 3.98
N PHE A 153 -8.77 -42.44 3.10
CA PHE A 153 -8.07 -41.23 3.45
C PHE A 153 -9.01 -40.04 3.48
N THR A 154 -8.95 -39.26 4.55
CA THR A 154 -9.59 -37.94 4.60
C THR A 154 -8.60 -36.90 5.09
N PHE A 155 -8.55 -35.77 4.40
CA PHE A 155 -7.69 -34.64 4.70
C PHE A 155 -8.52 -33.47 5.23
N TYR A 156 -8.00 -32.77 6.22
CA TYR A 156 -8.58 -31.55 6.79
C TYR A 156 -7.50 -30.51 7.06
N VAL A 157 -7.90 -29.26 7.02
CA VAL A 157 -7.16 -28.14 7.61
C VAL A 157 -8.01 -27.51 8.72
N GLY A 158 -7.37 -27.03 9.78
CA GLY A 158 -8.06 -26.46 10.95
C GLY A 158 -7.34 -25.27 11.55
N ILE A 159 -8.07 -24.40 12.23
CA ILE A 159 -7.53 -23.22 12.91
C ILE A 159 -8.07 -23.18 14.34
N ASP A 160 -7.20 -23.19 15.35
CA ASP A 160 -7.57 -22.75 16.69
C ASP A 160 -7.38 -21.23 16.81
N PRO A 161 -8.46 -20.45 16.91
CA PRO A 161 -8.39 -18.99 16.99
C PRO A 161 -7.82 -18.47 18.31
N THR A 162 -7.75 -19.30 19.34
CA THR A 162 -7.22 -18.95 20.67
C THR A 162 -5.72 -19.22 20.79
N GLY A 163 -5.14 -19.94 19.82
CA GLY A 163 -3.75 -20.38 19.86
C GLY A 163 -3.52 -21.67 20.64
N GLY A 164 -4.58 -22.38 21.04
CA GLY A 164 -4.50 -23.70 21.67
C GLY A 164 -3.80 -24.72 20.75
N THR A 165 -3.08 -25.68 21.34
CA THR A 165 -2.30 -26.69 20.60
C THR A 165 -2.97 -28.06 20.53
N ASN A 166 -4.14 -28.22 21.15
CA ASN A 166 -4.89 -29.47 21.11
C ASN A 166 -5.78 -29.53 19.85
N PRO A 167 -5.50 -30.40 18.85
CA PRO A 167 -6.29 -30.52 17.63
C PRO A 167 -7.70 -31.07 17.88
N PHE A 168 -7.97 -31.62 19.07
CA PHE A 168 -9.26 -32.15 19.48
C PHE A 168 -10.07 -31.20 20.36
N ALA A 169 -9.58 -29.97 20.60
CA ALA A 169 -10.33 -28.98 21.35
C ALA A 169 -11.53 -28.45 20.55
N ASP A 170 -12.64 -28.17 21.24
CA ASP A 170 -13.85 -27.59 20.64
C ASP A 170 -13.63 -26.19 20.04
N THR A 171 -12.51 -25.54 20.40
CA THR A 171 -12.08 -24.25 19.84
C THR A 171 -11.60 -24.36 18.39
N VAL A 172 -11.18 -25.54 17.94
CA VAL A 172 -10.61 -25.72 16.60
C VAL A 172 -11.73 -25.64 15.55
N VAL A 173 -11.62 -24.66 14.66
CA VAL A 173 -12.49 -24.53 13.49
C VAL A 173 -11.89 -25.35 12.35
N TRP A 174 -12.49 -26.51 12.08
CA TRP A 174 -12.11 -27.38 10.97
C TRP A 174 -12.82 -26.99 9.67
N GLY A 175 -12.11 -27.06 8.55
CA GLY A 175 -12.70 -27.04 7.21
C GLY A 175 -13.41 -28.36 6.88
N GLN A 176 -14.13 -28.38 5.76
CA GLN A 176 -14.74 -29.61 5.27
C GLN A 176 -13.66 -30.65 4.91
N GLY A 177 -13.87 -31.92 5.30
CA GLY A 177 -12.97 -33.00 4.91
C GLY A 177 -13.00 -33.28 3.41
N ALA A 178 -11.88 -33.75 2.86
CA ALA A 178 -11.82 -34.23 1.48
C ALA A 178 -10.98 -35.50 1.34
N HIS A 179 -11.47 -36.42 0.50
CA HIS A 179 -10.79 -37.60 0.03
C HIS A 179 -9.98 -37.24 -1.23
N ILE A 180 -8.65 -37.19 -1.13
CA ILE A 180 -7.77 -36.73 -2.21
C ILE A 180 -6.71 -37.79 -2.50
N TYR A 181 -6.59 -38.24 -3.75
CA TYR A 181 -5.76 -39.38 -4.12
C TYR A 181 -5.01 -39.16 -5.42
N ASN A 182 -3.81 -39.74 -5.52
CA ASN A 182 -2.95 -39.87 -6.71
C ASN A 182 -2.47 -38.55 -7.35
N LYS A 183 -3.17 -37.43 -7.16
CA LYS A 183 -2.81 -36.09 -7.59
C LYS A 183 -3.20 -35.09 -6.52
N TYR A 184 -2.33 -34.10 -6.28
CA TYR A 184 -2.61 -33.00 -5.39
C TYR A 184 -3.88 -32.24 -5.75
N ALA A 185 -4.68 -31.97 -4.73
CA ALA A 185 -5.77 -31.00 -4.76
C ALA A 185 -5.72 -30.16 -3.48
N GLN A 186 -6.31 -28.98 -3.53
CA GLN A 186 -6.42 -28.13 -2.35
C GLN A 186 -7.47 -28.71 -1.40
N VAL A 187 -7.08 -28.90 -0.14
CA VAL A 187 -7.99 -29.31 0.94
C VAL A 187 -8.99 -28.17 1.20
N PRO A 188 -10.30 -28.44 1.39
CA PRO A 188 -11.26 -27.38 1.67
C PRO A 188 -10.83 -26.51 2.85
N ALA A 189 -10.85 -25.19 2.63
CA ALA A 189 -10.26 -24.23 3.54
C ALA A 189 -10.97 -24.18 4.90
N ALA A 190 -10.21 -23.79 5.93
CA ALA A 190 -10.75 -23.36 7.22
C ALA A 190 -10.67 -21.84 7.35
N GLU A 191 -11.67 -21.22 7.97
CA GLU A 191 -11.68 -19.79 8.27
C GLU A 191 -12.02 -19.55 9.74
N ALA A 192 -11.29 -18.65 10.38
CA ALA A 192 -11.55 -18.26 11.76
C ALA A 192 -11.20 -16.79 11.98
N THR A 193 -11.77 -16.20 13.04
CA THR A 193 -11.35 -14.88 13.54
C THR A 193 -10.44 -15.08 14.74
N ALA A 194 -9.22 -14.56 14.68
CA ALA A 194 -8.25 -14.65 15.76
C ALA A 194 -8.82 -14.07 17.07
N GLN A 195 -8.66 -14.78 18.18
CA GLN A 195 -9.09 -14.38 19.52
C GLN A 195 -7.90 -14.04 20.44
N ALA A 196 -6.69 -14.41 20.02
CA ALA A 196 -5.44 -14.11 20.70
C ALA A 196 -4.41 -13.53 19.72
N THR A 197 -3.22 -13.19 20.22
CA THR A 197 -2.10 -12.71 19.40
C THR A 197 -1.44 -13.82 18.57
N VAL A 198 -1.91 -15.05 18.72
CA VAL A 198 -1.43 -16.24 18.04
C VAL A 198 -2.63 -17.12 17.69
N VAL A 199 -2.64 -17.68 16.49
CA VAL A 199 -3.52 -18.80 16.11
C VAL A 199 -2.67 -20.06 15.94
N THR A 200 -3.28 -21.23 16.13
CA THR A 200 -2.65 -22.50 15.75
C THR A 200 -3.31 -23.01 14.48
N VAL A 201 -2.52 -23.31 13.47
CA VAL A 201 -2.99 -23.99 12.25
C VAL A 201 -2.72 -25.49 12.36
N PHE A 202 -3.63 -26.30 11.84
CA PHE A 202 -3.54 -27.76 11.84
C PHE A 202 -3.71 -28.30 10.43
N LEU A 203 -2.84 -29.24 10.06
CA LEU A 203 -3.03 -30.17 8.95
C LEU A 203 -3.38 -31.53 9.57
N ARG A 204 -4.36 -32.24 9.01
CA ARG A 204 -4.81 -33.54 9.53
C ARG A 204 -5.10 -34.51 8.40
N SER A 205 -4.52 -35.70 8.48
CA SER A 205 -4.92 -36.85 7.69
C SER A 205 -5.45 -37.94 8.61
N LYS A 206 -6.50 -38.62 8.16
CA LYS A 206 -7.13 -39.71 8.89
C LYS A 206 -7.34 -40.91 7.99
N THR A 207 -7.03 -42.09 8.53
CA THR A 207 -7.24 -43.37 7.83
C THR A 207 -8.29 -44.26 8.48
N LEU A 208 -9.11 -44.90 7.64
CA LEU A 208 -10.18 -45.80 8.07
C LEU A 208 -9.72 -47.26 8.17
N TRP A 209 -8.83 -47.70 7.28
CA TRP A 209 -8.31 -49.06 7.21
C TRP A 209 -6.78 -49.13 7.37
N PRO A 210 -6.26 -50.20 8.00
CA PRO A 210 -4.83 -50.42 8.15
C PRO A 210 -4.22 -50.99 6.86
N PHE A 211 -4.37 -50.27 5.76
CA PHE A 211 -3.77 -50.67 4.50
C PHE A 211 -2.24 -50.74 4.61
N LYS A 212 -1.64 -51.54 3.73
CA LYS A 212 -0.19 -51.73 3.72
C LYS A 212 0.50 -50.39 3.53
N HIS A 213 0.06 -49.60 2.55
CA HIS A 213 0.50 -48.22 2.33
C HIS A 213 -0.62 -47.26 2.67
N ASN A 214 -0.31 -46.32 3.57
CA ASN A 214 -1.18 -45.25 4.00
C ASN A 214 -0.32 -43.98 4.06
N ASP A 215 -0.13 -43.35 2.91
CA ASP A 215 0.85 -42.30 2.70
C ASP A 215 0.12 -40.98 2.39
N ALA A 216 0.21 -40.01 3.32
CA ALA A 216 -0.31 -38.67 3.18
C ALA A 216 0.82 -37.71 2.79
N TYR A 217 0.70 -37.14 1.59
CA TYR A 217 1.60 -36.10 1.12
C TYR A 217 0.96 -34.73 1.31
N TRP A 218 1.71 -33.78 1.83
CA TRP A 218 1.30 -32.41 2.10
C TRP A 218 2.28 -31.43 1.45
N ASP A 219 1.74 -30.34 0.94
CA ASP A 219 2.52 -29.27 0.32
C ASP A 219 1.78 -27.93 0.37
N ASP A 220 2.49 -26.82 0.11
CA ASP A 220 1.92 -25.48 -0.07
C ASP A 220 0.89 -25.07 1.01
N ALA A 221 1.24 -25.26 2.29
CA ALA A 221 0.42 -24.73 3.39
C ALA A 221 0.48 -23.20 3.43
N SER A 222 -0.67 -22.54 3.47
CA SER A 222 -0.78 -21.09 3.48
C SER A 222 -1.88 -20.60 4.43
N LEU A 223 -1.53 -19.61 5.24
CA LEU A 223 -2.46 -18.86 6.08
C LEU A 223 -2.45 -17.41 5.59
N VAL A 224 -3.62 -16.93 5.18
CA VAL A 224 -3.79 -15.56 4.71
C VAL A 224 -4.77 -14.81 5.58
N VAL A 225 -4.53 -13.50 5.75
CA VAL A 225 -5.54 -12.58 6.25
C VAL A 225 -6.64 -12.49 5.21
N MET A 226 -7.84 -12.89 5.60
CA MET A 226 -9.04 -12.65 4.84
C MET A 226 -9.39 -11.19 5.04
N ASN A 227 -9.08 -10.36 4.06
CA ASN A 227 -9.38 -8.94 4.10
C ASN A 227 -10.88 -8.76 4.45
N GLY A 228 -11.15 -8.41 5.72
CA GLY A 228 -12.29 -7.59 6.07
C GLY A 228 -12.15 -6.24 5.35
N GLU A 229 -13.20 -5.41 5.41
CA GLU A 229 -13.26 -4.11 4.73
C GLU A 229 -11.88 -3.42 4.77
N PRO A 230 -11.27 -3.06 3.61
CA PRO A 230 -9.95 -2.44 3.58
C PRO A 230 -9.94 -1.22 4.51
N PRO A 231 -8.80 -0.91 5.17
CA PRO A 231 -8.74 0.21 6.09
C PRO A 231 -9.24 1.47 5.38
N LYS A 232 -10.25 2.15 5.95
CA LYS A 232 -10.83 3.32 5.29
C LYS A 232 -9.78 4.44 5.27
N ALA A 233 -9.50 4.96 4.09
CA ALA A 233 -8.67 6.13 3.92
C ALA A 233 -9.57 7.39 3.88
N ALA A 234 -9.09 8.48 4.48
CA ALA A 234 -9.70 9.80 4.37
C ALA A 234 -8.79 10.73 3.56
N ILE A 235 -9.39 11.54 2.70
CA ILE A 235 -8.70 12.50 1.84
C ILE A 235 -9.02 13.93 2.27
N THR A 236 -8.00 14.77 2.37
CA THR A 236 -8.14 16.20 2.65
C THR A 236 -7.32 17.03 1.66
N PHE A 237 -7.75 18.28 1.46
CA PHE A 237 -7.12 19.23 0.54
C PHE A 237 -6.71 20.48 1.30
N GLU A 238 -5.50 20.98 1.05
CA GLU A 238 -5.00 22.23 1.60
C GLU A 238 -4.37 23.10 0.51
N PRO A 239 -4.79 24.38 0.34
CA PRO A 239 -5.90 25.01 1.07
C PRO A 239 -7.25 24.36 0.71
N ALA A 240 -8.24 24.46 1.62
CA ALA A 240 -9.57 23.89 1.41
C ALA A 240 -10.38 24.61 0.31
N GLN A 241 -10.03 25.87 0.02
CA GLN A 241 -10.59 26.66 -1.08
C GLN A 241 -9.46 27.28 -1.92
N PRO A 242 -8.80 26.46 -2.76
CA PRO A 242 -7.73 26.93 -3.63
C PRO A 242 -8.24 27.86 -4.73
N LYS A 243 -7.35 28.70 -5.23
CA LYS A 243 -7.56 29.56 -6.39
C LYS A 243 -6.68 29.11 -7.55
N THR A 244 -7.02 29.57 -8.75
CA THR A 244 -6.21 29.29 -9.94
C THR A 244 -4.76 29.76 -9.75
N GLY A 245 -3.81 28.85 -9.96
CA GLY A 245 -2.37 29.05 -9.75
C GLY A 245 -1.85 28.55 -8.40
N ASP A 246 -2.73 28.23 -7.44
CA ASP A 246 -2.31 27.69 -6.15
C ASP A 246 -1.74 26.28 -6.28
N LYS A 247 -0.78 25.95 -5.40
CA LYS A 247 -0.38 24.56 -5.15
C LYS A 247 -1.33 23.96 -4.11
N VAL A 248 -1.96 22.86 -4.47
CA VAL A 248 -2.87 22.11 -3.61
C VAL A 248 -2.14 20.88 -3.08
N MET A 249 -2.07 20.75 -1.76
CA MET A 249 -1.63 19.55 -1.07
C MET A 249 -2.81 18.62 -0.84
N VAL A 250 -2.64 17.36 -1.20
CA VAL A 250 -3.61 16.28 -0.95
C VAL A 250 -3.01 15.38 0.11
N THR A 251 -3.68 15.24 1.25
CA THR A 251 -3.25 14.35 2.34
C THR A 251 -4.23 13.19 2.45
N ILE A 252 -3.69 11.98 2.41
CA ILE A 252 -4.41 10.74 2.69
C ILE A 252 -4.04 10.29 4.09
N SER A 253 -5.04 9.94 4.91
CA SER A 253 -4.86 9.37 6.25
C SER A 253 -5.59 8.04 6.37
N SER A 254 -4.96 7.06 7.03
CA SER A 254 -5.53 5.73 7.20
C SER A 254 -5.10 5.11 8.54
N THR A 255 -5.95 4.25 9.11
CA THR A 255 -5.60 3.42 10.27
C THR A 255 -4.78 2.18 9.91
N GLY A 256 -4.64 1.88 8.62
CA GLY A 256 -3.83 0.77 8.12
C GLY A 256 -2.94 1.20 6.96
N ASP A 257 -1.85 0.47 6.78
CA ASP A 257 -0.89 0.72 5.70
C ASP A 257 -1.46 0.34 4.34
N PHE A 258 -0.99 1.02 3.30
CA PHE A 258 -1.28 0.73 1.90
C PHE A 258 0.03 0.63 1.12
N ALA A 259 0.21 -0.46 0.38
CA ALA A 259 1.37 -0.67 -0.48
C ALA A 259 1.12 -0.13 -1.89
N ASP A 260 2.20 0.21 -2.59
CA ASP A 260 2.20 0.63 -4.00
C ASP A 260 1.10 1.66 -4.33
N VAL A 261 1.18 2.78 -3.62
CA VAL A 261 0.15 3.83 -3.64
C VAL A 261 0.43 4.88 -4.69
N ASP A 262 -0.65 5.44 -5.25
CA ASP A 262 -0.59 6.56 -6.18
C ASP A 262 -1.81 7.48 -6.02
N LEU A 263 -1.73 8.68 -6.61
CA LEU A 263 -2.81 9.65 -6.62
C LEU A 263 -3.11 10.12 -8.05
N ILE A 264 -4.30 9.77 -8.53
CA ILE A 264 -4.78 10.22 -9.84
C ILE A 264 -5.61 11.49 -9.63
N VAL A 265 -5.16 12.61 -10.19
CA VAL A 265 -5.92 13.86 -10.18
C VAL A 265 -6.44 14.17 -11.58
N THR A 266 -7.73 14.47 -11.68
CA THR A 266 -8.41 14.89 -12.91
C THR A 266 -8.93 16.31 -12.75
N GLY A 267 -8.61 17.16 -13.73
CA GLY A 267 -9.08 18.53 -13.79
C GLY A 267 -10.54 18.66 -14.24
N PRO A 268 -11.11 19.88 -14.19
CA PRO A 268 -12.52 20.13 -14.50
C PRO A 268 -12.92 19.86 -15.96
N ASP A 269 -11.95 19.73 -16.86
CA ASP A 269 -12.13 19.35 -18.26
C ASP A 269 -11.96 17.85 -18.52
N GLY A 270 -11.73 17.05 -17.48
CA GLY A 270 -11.48 15.62 -17.59
C GLY A 270 -10.02 15.27 -17.92
N ALA A 271 -9.12 16.24 -18.05
CA ALA A 271 -7.70 15.97 -18.30
C ALA A 271 -6.97 15.53 -17.01
N GLY A 272 -6.00 14.63 -17.15
CA GLY A 272 -5.10 14.26 -16.05
C GLY A 272 -4.20 15.42 -15.64
N VAL A 273 -4.00 15.58 -14.33
CA VAL A 273 -3.18 16.63 -13.73
C VAL A 273 -1.94 15.98 -13.12
N ALA A 274 -0.77 16.51 -13.43
CA ALA A 274 0.48 16.01 -12.86
C ALA A 274 0.53 16.26 -11.34
N VAL A 275 0.90 15.21 -10.60
CA VAL A 275 1.10 15.24 -9.15
C VAL A 275 2.58 15.02 -8.81
N SER A 276 3.02 15.50 -7.66
CA SER A 276 4.35 15.26 -7.10
C SER A 276 4.21 14.65 -5.69
N GLY A 277 4.84 13.50 -5.45
CA GLY A 277 4.72 12.69 -4.24
C GLY A 277 4.78 11.18 -4.53
N PRO A 278 4.40 10.31 -3.57
CA PRO A 278 4.03 10.66 -2.19
C PRO A 278 5.23 10.97 -1.29
N GLN A 279 5.04 11.87 -0.33
CA GLN A 279 5.77 11.83 0.93
C GLN A 279 4.96 10.97 1.91
N ALA A 280 5.57 9.89 2.42
CA ALA A 280 4.93 8.94 3.33
C ALA A 280 5.44 9.10 4.77
N GLY A 281 4.58 8.85 5.76
CA GLY A 281 4.95 8.88 7.16
C GLY A 281 3.90 8.29 8.09
N VAL A 282 4.25 8.14 9.37
CA VAL A 282 3.34 7.67 10.42
C VAL A 282 3.30 8.70 11.53
N THR A 283 2.11 9.19 11.90
CA THR A 283 1.92 10.19 12.96
C THR A 283 0.73 9.80 13.83
N GLY A 284 0.92 9.71 15.15
CA GLY A 284 -0.17 9.37 16.08
C GLY A 284 -0.84 8.01 15.81
N GLY A 285 -0.11 7.06 15.21
CA GLY A 285 -0.65 5.75 14.82
C GLY A 285 -1.46 5.73 13.51
N GLN A 286 -1.52 6.84 12.77
CA GLN A 286 -2.08 6.89 11.43
C GLN A 286 -0.99 6.92 10.36
N TYR A 287 -1.23 6.19 9.28
CA TYR A 287 -0.44 6.26 8.05
C TYR A 287 -0.86 7.48 7.24
N LEU A 288 0.13 8.21 6.73
CA LEU A 288 -0.07 9.44 5.98
C LEU A 288 0.68 9.37 4.66
N TRP A 289 0.01 9.81 3.58
CA TRP A 289 0.62 10.03 2.27
C TRP A 289 0.24 11.40 1.74
N GLN A 290 1.21 12.15 1.25
CA GLN A 290 1.01 13.52 0.79
C GLN A 290 1.50 13.70 -0.65
N TRP A 291 0.63 14.24 -1.49
CA TRP A 291 0.96 14.69 -2.84
C TRP A 291 0.66 16.18 -3.00
N THR A 292 1.26 16.78 -4.02
CA THR A 292 0.97 18.15 -4.42
C THR A 292 0.67 18.24 -5.92
N PHE A 293 -0.26 19.12 -6.30
CA PHE A 293 -0.50 19.50 -7.70
C PHE A 293 -0.75 21.01 -7.82
N THR A 294 -0.66 21.57 -9.03
CA THR A 294 -0.97 22.98 -9.30
C THR A 294 -2.36 23.10 -9.94
N ALA A 295 -3.21 23.94 -9.36
CA ALA A 295 -4.58 24.15 -9.85
C ALA A 295 -4.63 25.19 -10.98
N GLU A 296 -4.45 24.78 -12.23
CA GLU A 296 -4.34 25.70 -13.37
C GLU A 296 -5.67 26.24 -13.93
N LYS A 297 -6.80 25.65 -13.55
CA LYS A 297 -8.12 26.00 -14.10
C LYS A 297 -9.12 26.22 -12.97
N VAL A 298 -10.12 27.05 -13.23
CA VAL A 298 -11.29 27.19 -12.35
C VAL A 298 -12.19 25.96 -12.53
N GLY A 299 -12.70 25.41 -11.43
CA GLY A 299 -13.65 24.31 -11.46
C GLY A 299 -13.35 23.21 -10.46
N THR A 300 -14.04 22.09 -10.60
CA THR A 300 -13.91 20.95 -9.67
C THR A 300 -12.79 20.02 -10.14
N TYR A 301 -11.85 19.74 -9.25
CA TYR A 301 -10.84 18.71 -9.42
C TYR A 301 -11.26 17.46 -8.65
N ARG A 302 -11.05 16.28 -9.24
CA ARG A 302 -11.27 14.99 -8.59
C ARG A 302 -9.92 14.34 -8.30
N ALA A 303 -9.72 13.89 -7.08
CA ALA A 303 -8.54 13.15 -6.66
C ALA A 303 -8.98 11.74 -6.25
N CYS A 304 -8.31 10.74 -6.81
CA CYS A 304 -8.56 9.32 -6.58
C CYS A 304 -7.28 8.71 -6.02
N PHE A 305 -7.33 8.29 -4.75
CA PHE A 305 -6.24 7.59 -4.10
C PHE A 305 -6.31 6.11 -4.50
N THR A 306 -5.22 5.59 -5.03
CA THR A 306 -5.10 4.19 -5.45
C THR A 306 -4.03 3.46 -4.66
N ALA A 307 -4.22 2.16 -4.45
CA ALA A 307 -3.27 1.29 -3.77
C ALA A 307 -3.15 -0.06 -4.50
N ASP A 308 -2.15 -0.86 -4.10
CA ASP A 308 -1.83 -2.15 -4.71
C ASP A 308 -1.65 -2.06 -6.23
N GLY A 309 -0.91 -1.07 -6.71
CA GLY A 309 -0.63 -0.88 -8.14
C GLY A 309 -1.87 -0.51 -8.95
N GLY A 310 -2.86 0.13 -8.31
CA GLY A 310 -4.11 0.57 -8.94
C GLY A 310 -5.28 -0.40 -8.81
N ALA A 311 -5.10 -1.55 -8.15
CA ALA A 311 -6.17 -2.54 -7.95
C ALA A 311 -7.23 -2.09 -6.93
N LEU A 312 -6.89 -1.16 -6.03
CA LEU A 312 -7.78 -0.63 -5.01
C LEU A 312 -7.96 0.88 -5.17
N THR A 313 -9.15 1.37 -4.80
CA THR A 313 -9.48 2.80 -4.69
C THR A 313 -9.99 3.10 -3.28
N PRO A 314 -9.10 3.26 -2.28
CA PRO A 314 -9.52 3.35 -0.88
C PRO A 314 -10.19 4.68 -0.51
N ALA A 315 -9.90 5.75 -1.25
CA ALA A 315 -10.51 7.06 -1.03
C ALA A 315 -10.62 7.86 -2.32
N GLU A 316 -11.67 8.68 -2.40
CA GLU A 316 -11.84 9.69 -3.44
C GLU A 316 -12.33 10.99 -2.82
N GLY A 317 -11.93 12.11 -3.42
CA GLY A 317 -12.33 13.43 -2.96
C GLY A 317 -12.37 14.43 -4.10
N THR A 318 -13.06 15.53 -3.86
CA THR A 318 -13.11 16.66 -4.81
C THR A 318 -12.78 17.95 -4.11
N VAL A 319 -12.11 18.86 -4.82
CA VAL A 319 -11.85 20.23 -4.38
C VAL A 319 -12.30 21.20 -5.46
N VAL A 320 -12.98 22.27 -5.06
CA VAL A 320 -13.43 23.32 -5.97
C VAL A 320 -12.39 24.44 -5.99
N VAL A 321 -11.80 24.67 -7.15
CA VAL A 321 -10.84 25.75 -7.39
C VAL A 321 -11.58 26.98 -7.89
N GLY A 322 -11.46 28.08 -7.14
CA GLY A 322 -12.02 29.38 -7.52
C GLY A 322 -11.11 30.15 -8.48
N ALA A 323 -11.64 31.21 -9.09
CA ALA A 323 -10.82 32.15 -9.83
C ALA A 323 -9.83 32.84 -8.87
N SER A 324 -8.57 32.94 -9.28
CA SER A 324 -7.70 33.92 -8.66
C SER A 324 -8.29 35.31 -8.93
N PRO A 325 -8.40 36.21 -7.93
CA PRO A 325 -8.79 37.57 -8.21
C PRO A 325 -7.85 38.12 -9.28
N GLU A 326 -8.40 38.76 -10.31
CA GLU A 326 -7.57 39.50 -11.25
C GLU A 326 -6.69 40.46 -10.43
N PRO A 327 -5.41 40.62 -10.79
CA PRO A 327 -4.61 41.67 -10.17
C PRO A 327 -5.38 42.98 -10.29
N GLU A 328 -5.50 43.74 -9.19
CA GLU A 328 -6.22 45.03 -9.12
C GLU A 328 -5.69 46.09 -10.11
N TRP A 329 -4.69 45.77 -10.93
CA TRP A 329 -4.14 46.64 -11.95
C TRP A 329 -3.98 45.90 -13.28
N ALA A 330 -4.44 46.56 -14.36
CA ALA A 330 -4.18 46.11 -15.72
C ALA A 330 -2.73 46.47 -16.09
N PRO A 331 -1.85 45.49 -16.39
CA PRO A 331 -0.54 45.81 -16.93
C PRO A 331 -0.67 46.53 -18.27
N PRO A 332 0.26 47.43 -18.62
CA PRO A 332 0.22 48.09 -19.91
C PRO A 332 0.26 47.05 -21.04
N ARG A 333 -0.56 47.25 -22.07
CA ARG A 333 -0.64 46.38 -23.26
C ARG A 333 0.74 46.05 -23.85
N VAL A 334 1.67 47.00 -23.78
CA VAL A 334 3.06 46.82 -24.22
C VAL A 334 3.99 47.05 -23.03
N PRO A 335 4.86 46.08 -22.69
CA PRO A 335 5.89 46.27 -21.67
C PRO A 335 7.04 47.08 -22.27
N TYR A 336 7.17 48.34 -21.88
CA TYR A 336 8.31 49.19 -22.23
C TYR A 336 8.82 49.92 -20.99
N ALA A 337 10.10 50.31 -21.02
CA ALA A 337 10.72 51.09 -19.96
C ALA A 337 10.03 52.44 -19.81
N ARG A 338 9.53 52.76 -18.62
CA ARG A 338 8.84 54.03 -18.35
C ARG A 338 9.70 54.98 -17.55
N THR A 339 9.69 56.25 -17.94
CA THR A 339 10.25 57.33 -17.13
C THR A 339 9.15 58.32 -16.78
N TYR A 340 8.96 58.55 -15.48
CA TYR A 340 8.01 59.51 -14.94
C TYR A 340 8.77 60.69 -14.32
N VAL A 341 8.51 61.89 -14.82
CA VAL A 341 9.02 63.14 -14.25
C VAL A 341 8.03 63.60 -13.19
N LEU A 342 8.39 63.39 -11.93
CA LEU A 342 7.59 63.70 -10.76
C LEU A 342 7.87 65.14 -10.31
N LEU A 343 6.92 66.04 -10.56
CA LEU A 343 6.98 67.44 -10.16
C LEU A 343 6.38 67.63 -8.75
N PRO A 344 6.92 68.56 -7.94
CA PRO A 344 6.31 68.96 -6.66
C PRO A 344 4.86 69.40 -6.82
N GLN A 345 4.05 69.20 -5.76
CA GLN A 345 2.62 69.55 -5.80
C GLN A 345 2.36 71.06 -5.97
N ASP A 346 3.31 71.91 -5.59
CA ASP A 346 3.27 73.37 -5.77
C ASP A 346 3.81 73.84 -7.14
N ALA A 347 4.19 72.92 -8.03
CA ALA A 347 4.79 73.25 -9.33
C ALA A 347 3.75 73.90 -10.27
N GLY A 348 3.85 75.22 -10.44
CA GLY A 348 3.02 75.96 -11.40
C GLY A 348 3.32 75.59 -12.86
N ARG A 349 2.45 76.03 -13.79
CA ARG A 349 2.44 75.69 -15.23
C ARG A 349 3.78 75.76 -15.97
N VAL A 350 4.71 76.60 -15.50
CA VAL A 350 6.03 76.80 -16.13
C VAL A 350 6.97 75.61 -15.93
N TRP A 351 6.75 74.79 -14.91
CA TRP A 351 7.58 73.61 -14.61
C TRP A 351 7.31 72.44 -15.57
N PRO A 352 6.06 72.00 -15.80
CA PRO A 352 5.75 71.06 -16.89
C PRO A 352 6.25 71.56 -18.25
N GLN A 353 6.11 72.87 -18.54
CA GLN A 353 6.59 73.44 -19.81
C GLN A 353 8.11 73.28 -19.98
N ALA A 354 8.90 73.43 -18.91
CA ALA A 354 10.34 73.18 -18.97
C ALA A 354 10.68 71.71 -19.29
N VAL A 355 9.86 70.77 -18.78
CA VAL A 355 10.01 69.34 -19.14
C VAL A 355 9.71 69.14 -20.62
N LEU A 356 8.64 69.75 -21.15
CA LEU A 356 8.33 69.69 -22.59
C LEU A 356 9.44 70.31 -23.44
N ASN A 357 9.93 71.49 -23.07
CA ASN A 357 11.00 72.20 -23.79
C ASN A 357 12.33 71.43 -23.81
N SER A 358 12.54 70.49 -22.88
CA SER A 358 13.73 69.63 -22.88
C SER A 358 13.80 68.68 -24.08
N GLY A 359 12.69 68.49 -24.81
CA GLY A 359 12.57 67.55 -25.94
C GLY A 359 12.31 66.10 -25.53
N LYS A 360 12.47 65.76 -24.26
CA LYS A 360 12.39 64.36 -23.78
C LYS A 360 10.99 63.73 -23.88
N TRP A 361 9.94 64.54 -23.91
CA TRP A 361 8.59 64.07 -24.21
C TRP A 361 8.51 63.47 -25.63
N GLU A 362 9.10 64.14 -26.62
CA GLU A 362 9.11 63.68 -28.02
C GLU A 362 10.13 62.57 -28.25
N GLU A 363 11.34 62.70 -27.68
CA GLU A 363 12.42 61.74 -27.89
C GLU A 363 12.22 60.40 -27.15
N ARG A 364 11.65 60.45 -25.95
CA ARG A 364 11.65 59.31 -25.00
C ARG A 364 10.28 59.01 -24.41
N HIS A 365 9.23 59.75 -24.77
CA HIS A 365 7.87 59.57 -24.27
C HIS A 365 7.78 59.57 -22.73
N TRP A 366 8.56 60.44 -22.08
CA TRP A 366 8.50 60.61 -20.62
C TRP A 366 7.11 61.09 -20.19
N THR A 367 6.60 60.54 -19.09
CA THR A 367 5.33 60.97 -18.49
C THR A 367 5.60 62.10 -17.50
N ILE A 368 4.71 63.10 -17.43
CA ILE A 368 4.85 64.24 -16.52
C ILE A 368 3.66 64.24 -15.57
N GLY A 369 3.90 64.36 -14.27
CA GLY A 369 2.82 64.56 -13.31
C GLY A 369 3.33 64.79 -11.89
N SER A 370 2.40 64.83 -10.94
CA SER A 370 2.65 65.26 -9.55
C SER A 370 2.09 64.28 -8.50
N SER A 371 1.78 63.05 -8.91
CA SER A 371 1.36 61.95 -8.02
C SER A 371 2.52 60.97 -7.85
N ALA A 372 2.92 60.74 -6.59
CA ALA A 372 3.99 59.79 -6.26
C ALA A 372 3.54 58.35 -6.55
N ASP A 373 2.28 58.01 -6.26
CA ASP A 373 1.71 56.69 -6.55
C ASP A 373 1.68 56.40 -8.06
N ASP A 374 1.30 57.39 -8.89
CA ASP A 374 1.30 57.23 -10.35
C ASP A 374 2.71 57.08 -10.91
N ALA A 375 3.68 57.78 -10.32
CA ALA A 375 5.09 57.65 -10.67
C ALA A 375 5.63 56.26 -10.29
N GLY A 376 5.11 55.68 -9.20
CA GLY A 376 5.55 54.41 -8.66
C GLY A 376 4.92 53.19 -9.33
N ALA A 377 3.71 53.32 -9.86
CA ALA A 377 2.96 52.25 -10.49
C ALA A 377 3.46 51.89 -11.91
N GLY A 378 3.23 50.64 -12.34
CA GLY A 378 3.45 50.19 -13.71
C GLY A 378 4.51 49.09 -13.88
N PRO A 379 5.18 48.99 -15.04
CA PRO A 379 6.01 47.85 -15.40
C PRO A 379 7.25 47.70 -14.50
N LYS A 380 7.89 46.52 -14.55
CA LYS A 380 9.12 46.24 -13.77
C LYS A 380 10.25 47.21 -14.08
N ASP A 381 10.47 47.58 -15.34
CA ASP A 381 11.47 48.57 -15.74
C ASP A 381 10.87 49.99 -15.75
N ARG A 382 11.06 50.70 -14.64
CA ARG A 382 10.53 52.06 -14.46
C ARG A 382 11.50 52.96 -13.70
N THR A 383 11.54 54.22 -14.11
CA THR A 383 12.40 55.27 -13.59
C THR A 383 11.55 56.44 -13.13
N VAL A 384 11.82 56.96 -11.93
CA VAL A 384 11.21 58.20 -11.43
C VAL A 384 12.28 59.27 -11.37
N ILE A 385 12.10 60.34 -12.16
CA ILE A 385 12.88 61.57 -12.07
C ILE A 385 12.15 62.48 -11.09
N ALA A 386 12.60 62.52 -9.84
CA ALA A 386 12.00 63.34 -8.80
C ALA A 386 12.59 64.76 -8.85
N VAL A 387 11.79 65.73 -9.30
CA VAL A 387 12.20 67.13 -9.37
C VAL A 387 12.01 67.79 -8.02
N ASN A 388 13.05 68.46 -7.51
CA ASN A 388 13.07 69.16 -6.22
C ASN A 388 12.45 68.31 -5.09
N PRO A 389 12.95 67.08 -4.83
CA PRO A 389 12.34 66.16 -3.87
C PRO A 389 12.22 66.75 -2.46
N GLY A 390 13.08 67.70 -2.08
CA GLY A 390 12.97 68.43 -0.80
C GLY A 390 11.71 69.28 -0.64
N LYS A 391 10.93 69.51 -1.71
CA LYS A 391 9.62 70.16 -1.64
C LYS A 391 8.47 69.22 -1.28
N TRP A 392 8.71 67.92 -1.24
CA TRP A 392 7.71 66.94 -0.84
C TRP A 392 7.65 66.81 0.69
N PRO A 393 6.47 66.51 1.27
CA PRO A 393 6.29 66.44 2.73
C PRO A 393 7.02 65.27 3.41
N GLY A 394 7.70 64.40 2.65
CA GLY A 394 8.46 63.26 3.17
C GLY A 394 9.56 62.80 2.22
N ASP A 395 10.35 61.82 2.66
CA ASP A 395 11.42 61.24 1.85
C ASP A 395 10.85 60.36 0.73
N LEU A 396 10.79 60.93 -0.48
CA LEU A 396 10.33 60.21 -1.67
C LEU A 396 11.15 58.94 -1.96
N ARG A 397 12.45 58.92 -1.66
CA ARG A 397 13.27 57.72 -1.91
C ARG A 397 12.84 56.60 -0.97
N ALA A 398 12.65 56.90 0.32
CA ALA A 398 12.15 55.93 1.29
C ALA A 398 10.73 55.46 0.94
N PHE A 399 9.85 56.37 0.52
CA PHE A 399 8.51 56.05 0.04
C PHE A 399 8.54 55.03 -1.11
N PHE A 400 9.33 55.29 -2.16
CA PHE A 400 9.43 54.36 -3.29
C PHE A 400 10.07 53.02 -2.92
N GLN A 401 11.03 52.99 -2.01
CA GLN A 401 11.62 51.74 -1.52
C GLN A 401 10.60 50.88 -0.76
N GLN A 402 9.74 51.53 0.04
CA GLN A 402 8.74 50.83 0.84
C GLN A 402 7.55 50.35 0.00
N TYR A 403 6.97 51.22 -0.81
CA TYR A 403 5.68 50.95 -1.46
C TYR A 403 5.82 50.49 -2.92
N TYR A 404 6.93 50.81 -3.59
CA TYR A 404 7.12 50.53 -5.01
C TYR A 404 8.54 50.01 -5.34
N PRO A 405 8.95 48.87 -4.75
CA PRO A 405 10.32 48.36 -4.89
C PRO A 405 10.71 48.14 -6.35
N GLY A 406 11.99 48.37 -6.65
CA GLY A 406 12.58 48.19 -7.98
C GLY A 406 12.58 49.42 -8.90
N ILE A 407 12.07 50.57 -8.43
CA ILE A 407 12.18 51.85 -9.17
C ILE A 407 13.63 52.31 -9.27
N LYS A 408 14.04 52.74 -10.48
CA LYS A 408 15.24 53.56 -10.67
C LYS A 408 14.94 55.00 -10.27
N TYR A 409 15.35 55.41 -9.07
CA TYR A 409 15.07 56.74 -8.54
C TYR A 409 16.19 57.75 -8.87
N VAL A 410 15.85 58.83 -9.57
CA VAL A 410 16.78 59.88 -10.03
C VAL A 410 16.33 61.24 -9.48
N PRO A 411 16.96 61.77 -8.42
CA PRO A 411 16.63 63.11 -7.91
C PRO A 411 17.26 64.20 -8.80
N VAL A 412 16.50 65.25 -9.09
CA VAL A 412 16.96 66.44 -9.83
C VAL A 412 16.57 67.69 -9.06
N GLU A 413 17.55 68.39 -8.51
CA GLU A 413 17.36 69.73 -7.96
C GLU A 413 17.45 70.77 -9.07
N ALA A 414 16.59 71.78 -9.08
CA ALA A 414 16.59 72.89 -10.02
C ALA A 414 15.97 74.13 -9.35
N ALA A 415 16.71 75.25 -9.33
CA ALA A 415 16.26 76.51 -8.76
C ALA A 415 15.29 77.27 -9.68
N SER A 416 15.24 76.92 -10.98
CA SER A 416 14.33 77.54 -11.95
C SER A 416 13.88 76.55 -13.04
N PRO A 417 12.76 76.81 -13.74
CA PRO A 417 12.33 76.01 -14.88
C PRO A 417 13.39 75.91 -16.00
N ARG A 418 14.13 76.99 -16.27
CA ARG A 418 15.21 76.99 -17.28
C ARG A 418 16.38 76.07 -16.89
N GLU A 419 16.69 76.01 -15.59
CA GLU A 419 17.70 75.10 -15.07
C GLU A 419 17.20 73.65 -15.16
N LEU A 420 15.93 73.40 -14.82
CA LEU A 420 15.32 72.08 -14.99
C LEU A 420 15.41 71.62 -16.44
N GLU A 421 15.04 72.46 -17.41
CA GLU A 421 15.13 72.16 -18.84
C GLU A 421 16.55 71.70 -19.22
N THR A 422 17.56 72.48 -18.83
CA THR A 422 18.98 72.16 -19.10
C THR A 422 19.38 70.81 -18.51
N LYS A 423 18.99 70.54 -17.26
CA LYS A 423 19.31 69.29 -16.56
C LYS A 423 18.63 68.09 -17.18
N LEU A 424 17.35 68.23 -17.59
CA LEU A 424 16.62 67.15 -18.23
C LEU A 424 17.15 66.84 -19.64
N ARG A 425 17.64 67.83 -20.40
CA ARG A 425 18.29 67.59 -21.71
C ARG A 425 19.51 66.67 -21.60
N ALA A 426 20.24 66.76 -20.50
CA ALA A 426 21.48 66.01 -20.25
C ALA A 426 21.26 64.56 -19.75
N LEU A 427 20.03 64.21 -19.38
CA LEU A 427 19.61 62.86 -19.00
C LEU A 427 19.15 62.07 -20.22
#